data_AF-A0A4D9EBV0-F1
#
_entry.id   AF-A0A4D9EBV0-F1
#
_cell.length_a   1.000
_cell.length_b   1.000
_cell.length_c   1.000
_cell.angle_alpha   90.00
_cell.angle_beta   90.00
_cell.angle_gamma   90.00
#
_symmetry.space_group_name_H-M   'P 1'
#
loop_
_entity.id
_entity.type
_entity.pdbx_description
1 polymer ?
#
loop_
_entity_poly.entity_id
_entity_poly.type
_entity_poly.pdbx_seq_one_letter_code
_entity_poly.pdbx_strand_id
1 'polypeptide(L)'
;MNMDTEAVVYNLHPSCQGGDHYLSAFGYFYIVFQSKGVYRRVTNTNTDSDAVEYNPHPSCRDGLYYWGIKDYYYFVKPHDEWGIQYYRTINFHENMDAVTYSFHPDVVNFLPGGLAITQGSAFGTWEAIKTISNDSNTPITWNKKITRKVGYAKEKMSSIEHNWSMSISVSYQSGALTEAIAKYQFSLTAQYGGKSVSTEQENWSEATDMEESVSLTLQPKEKIYIWQYQLGLGKKSVLFCRDMKFNDNPNPPTEVPLLPSNQ
;
A
#
# COMPACT_ATOMS: atom_id res chain seq x y z
N MET A 1 -6.47 28.55 -4.82
CA MET A 1 -5.97 28.06 -3.52
C MET A 1 -6.82 28.72 -2.46
N ASN A 2 -7.63 27.96 -1.72
CA ASN A 2 -8.29 28.48 -0.53
C ASN A 2 -7.21 28.50 0.55
N MET A 3 -6.58 29.65 0.79
CA MET A 3 -5.61 29.77 1.87
C MET A 3 -6.43 29.91 3.13
N ASP A 4 -6.53 28.83 3.89
CA ASP A 4 -7.28 28.68 5.14
C ASP A 4 -6.64 29.53 6.27
N THR A 5 -6.46 30.83 6.00
CA THR A 5 -5.68 31.78 6.80
C THR A 5 -6.37 32.16 8.11
N GLU A 6 -7.66 31.87 8.22
CA GLU A 6 -8.47 32.09 9.42
C GLU A 6 -8.72 30.78 10.20
N ALA A 7 -8.24 29.62 9.72
CA ALA A 7 -8.39 28.39 10.47
C ALA A 7 -7.61 28.45 11.78
N VAL A 8 -8.34 28.24 12.88
CA VAL A 8 -7.76 28.05 14.20
C VAL A 8 -7.60 26.55 14.43
N VAL A 9 -6.34 26.12 14.58
CA VAL A 9 -6.01 24.73 14.90
C VAL A 9 -6.10 24.55 16.41
N TYR A 10 -7.03 23.70 16.85
CA TYR A 10 -7.19 23.34 18.25
C TYR A 10 -6.60 21.97 18.54
N ASN A 11 -6.05 21.81 19.74
CA ASN A 11 -5.68 20.49 20.24
C ASN A 11 -6.93 19.68 20.58
N LEU A 12 -6.88 18.38 20.34
CA LEU A 12 -7.90 17.46 20.83
C LEU A 12 -7.81 17.37 22.37
N HIS A 13 -8.96 17.31 23.03
CA HIS A 13 -9.04 16.93 24.44
C HIS A 13 -8.33 15.59 24.66
N PRO A 14 -7.63 15.35 25.78
CA PRO A 14 -6.99 14.06 26.05
C PRO A 14 -7.91 12.84 25.87
N SER A 15 -9.18 12.93 26.28
CA SER A 15 -10.19 11.87 26.08
C SER A 15 -10.58 11.63 24.61
N CYS A 16 -10.36 12.64 23.76
CA CYS A 16 -10.65 12.60 22.34
C CYS A 16 -9.41 12.22 21.50
N GLN A 17 -8.27 11.90 22.12
CA GLN A 17 -7.05 11.48 21.42
C GLN A 17 -6.99 9.97 21.28
N GLY A 18 -6.18 9.49 20.33
CA GLY A 18 -5.87 8.06 20.16
C GLY A 18 -7.01 7.21 19.59
N GLY A 19 -8.04 7.82 19.00
CA GLY A 19 -9.02 7.11 18.19
C GLY A 19 -8.41 6.55 16.90
N ASP A 20 -8.89 5.38 16.48
CA ASP A 20 -8.51 4.75 15.22
C ASP A 20 -9.15 5.49 14.03
N HIS A 21 -10.37 6.01 14.21
CA HIS A 21 -11.07 6.80 13.20
C HIS A 21 -11.82 7.97 13.82
N TYR A 22 -11.86 9.09 13.09
CA TYR A 22 -12.60 10.30 13.42
C TYR A 22 -13.57 10.61 12.29
N LEU A 23 -14.82 10.88 12.64
CA LEU A 23 -15.85 11.26 11.67
C LEU A 23 -16.80 12.31 12.26
N SER A 24 -17.54 12.99 11.39
CA SER A 24 -18.56 13.96 11.75
C SER A 24 -19.86 13.65 11.02
N ALA A 25 -20.97 13.59 11.76
CA ALA A 25 -22.31 13.39 11.22
C ALA A 25 -23.35 13.91 12.23
N PHE A 26 -24.56 14.24 11.78
CA PHE A 26 -25.65 14.70 12.67
C PHE A 26 -25.27 15.89 13.59
N GLY A 27 -24.29 16.71 13.21
CA GLY A 27 -23.78 17.81 14.04
C GLY A 27 -22.89 17.41 15.22
N TYR A 28 -22.44 16.15 15.29
CA TYR A 28 -21.52 15.65 16.30
C TYR A 28 -20.22 15.13 15.68
N PHE A 29 -19.19 15.03 16.51
CA PHE A 29 -17.97 14.30 16.21
C PHE A 29 -18.01 12.93 16.86
N TYR A 30 -17.48 11.93 16.16
CA TYR A 30 -17.40 10.56 16.62
C TYR A 30 -15.97 10.06 16.52
N ILE A 31 -15.57 9.30 17.52
CA ILE A 31 -14.22 8.78 17.67
C ILE A 31 -14.33 7.29 17.92
N VAL A 32 -13.88 6.48 16.96
CA VAL A 32 -13.93 5.02 17.03
C VAL A 32 -12.65 4.52 17.67
N PHE A 33 -12.78 3.74 18.75
CA PHE A 33 -11.69 3.05 19.43
C PHE A 33 -11.87 1.55 19.24
N GLN A 34 -11.37 1.01 18.12
CA GLN A 34 -11.52 -0.40 17.75
C GLN A 34 -10.94 -1.33 18.82
N SER A 35 -9.74 -1.02 19.31
CA SER A 35 -9.09 -1.81 20.37
C SER A 35 -9.89 -1.89 21.68
N LYS A 36 -10.72 -0.87 21.96
CA LYS A 36 -11.63 -0.83 23.11
C LYS A 36 -13.03 -1.36 22.80
N GLY A 37 -13.36 -1.55 21.51
CA GLY A 37 -14.70 -1.96 21.07
C GLY A 37 -15.80 -0.93 21.32
N VAL A 38 -15.45 0.36 21.38
CA VAL A 38 -16.38 1.47 21.66
C VAL A 38 -16.22 2.60 20.66
N TYR A 39 -17.24 3.45 20.55
CA TYR A 39 -17.11 4.77 19.95
C TYR A 39 -17.60 5.85 20.89
N ARG A 40 -16.90 6.99 20.91
CA ARG A 40 -17.26 8.20 21.65
C ARG A 40 -17.94 9.19 20.73
N ARG A 41 -18.97 9.88 21.18
CA ARG A 41 -19.61 11.00 20.50
C ARG A 41 -19.48 12.27 21.36
N VAL A 42 -19.07 13.38 20.76
CA VAL A 42 -18.92 14.70 21.40
C VAL A 42 -19.48 15.80 20.51
N THR A 43 -19.85 16.93 21.09
CA THR A 43 -20.19 18.16 20.33
C THR A 43 -18.97 18.99 20.01
N ASN A 44 -17.88 18.85 20.78
CA ASN A 44 -16.62 19.55 20.58
C ASN A 44 -15.44 18.67 21.01
N THR A 45 -14.52 18.40 20.08
CA THR A 45 -13.35 17.54 20.31
C THR A 45 -12.22 18.20 21.09
N ASN A 46 -12.21 19.53 21.22
CA ASN A 46 -11.23 20.26 22.04
C ASN A 46 -11.58 20.16 23.54
N THR A 47 -12.87 20.13 23.87
CA THR A 47 -13.35 20.19 25.26
C THR A 47 -14.04 18.92 25.76
N ASP A 48 -14.18 17.89 24.92
CA ASP A 48 -14.92 16.65 25.23
C ASP A 48 -16.37 16.93 25.68
N SER A 49 -16.98 17.97 25.09
CA SER A 49 -18.31 18.43 25.46
C SER A 49 -19.38 17.40 25.10
N ASP A 50 -20.33 17.22 26.02
CA ASP A 50 -21.48 16.30 25.89
C ASP A 50 -21.07 14.86 25.56
N ALA A 51 -19.89 14.45 26.04
CA ALA A 51 -19.31 13.16 25.73
C ALA A 51 -20.20 12.01 26.20
N VAL A 52 -20.49 11.13 25.26
CA VAL A 52 -21.14 9.84 25.52
C VAL A 52 -20.37 8.74 24.79
N GLU A 53 -20.36 7.54 25.36
CA GLU A 53 -19.67 6.39 24.80
C GLU A 53 -20.66 5.25 24.60
N TYR A 54 -20.55 4.58 23.45
CA TYR A 54 -21.44 3.50 23.05
C TYR A 54 -20.64 2.31 22.53
N ASN A 55 -21.17 1.11 22.76
CA ASN A 55 -20.69 -0.09 22.10
C ASN A 55 -21.30 -0.15 20.70
N PRO A 56 -20.54 -0.37 19.61
CA PRO A 56 -21.14 -0.61 18.31
C PRO A 56 -21.94 -1.93 18.35
N HIS A 57 -23.04 -1.96 17.62
CA HIS A 57 -23.73 -3.19 17.26
C HIS A 57 -22.73 -4.17 16.65
N PRO A 58 -22.81 -5.50 16.90
CA PRO A 58 -21.87 -6.47 16.34
C PRO A 58 -21.64 -6.33 14.83
N SER A 59 -22.68 -6.03 14.05
CA SER A 59 -22.59 -5.81 12.60
C SER A 59 -21.90 -4.50 12.18
N CYS A 60 -21.65 -3.59 13.11
CA CYS A 60 -20.99 -2.29 12.89
C CYS A 60 -19.55 -2.25 13.46
N ARG A 61 -19.03 -3.38 13.92
CA ARG A 61 -17.65 -3.54 14.41
C ARG A 61 -16.71 -3.88 13.26
N ASP A 62 -15.42 -3.75 13.52
CA ASP A 62 -14.33 -4.24 12.67
C ASP A 62 -14.34 -3.68 11.23
N GLY A 63 -14.89 -2.48 11.04
CA GLY A 63 -14.79 -1.74 9.78
C GLY A 63 -13.34 -1.33 9.51
N LEU A 64 -12.93 -1.38 8.24
CA LEU A 64 -11.57 -0.98 7.84
C LEU A 64 -11.37 0.54 7.87
N TYR A 65 -12.43 1.29 7.58
CA TYR A 65 -12.42 2.74 7.56
C TYR A 65 -13.82 3.27 7.82
N TYR A 66 -13.97 4.21 8.75
CA TYR A 66 -15.24 4.81 9.14
C TYR A 66 -15.31 6.27 8.69
N TRP A 67 -16.46 6.70 8.16
CA TRP A 67 -16.69 8.10 7.82
C TRP A 67 -18.17 8.49 7.96
N GLY A 68 -18.44 9.79 7.97
CA GLY A 68 -19.77 10.35 8.09
C GLY A 68 -20.05 11.32 6.96
N ILE A 69 -21.28 11.29 6.42
CA ILE A 69 -21.75 12.27 5.45
C ILE A 69 -23.19 12.63 5.82
N LYS A 70 -23.42 13.90 6.14
CA LYS A 70 -24.74 14.41 6.57
C LYS A 70 -25.28 13.61 7.77
N ASP A 71 -26.39 12.92 7.56
CA ASP A 71 -27.17 12.17 8.55
C ASP A 71 -26.96 10.65 8.36
N TYR A 72 -25.77 10.24 7.95
CA TYR A 72 -25.41 8.83 7.80
C TYR A 72 -23.98 8.58 8.24
N TYR A 73 -23.80 7.42 8.86
CA TYR A 73 -22.51 6.82 9.10
C TYR A 73 -22.22 5.74 8.07
N TYR A 74 -20.94 5.61 7.75
CA TYR A 74 -20.46 4.66 6.79
C TYR A 74 -19.21 3.96 7.31
N PHE A 75 -19.01 2.71 6.91
CA PHE A 75 -17.70 2.08 7.01
C PHE A 75 -17.46 1.04 5.91
N VAL A 76 -16.20 0.83 5.56
CA VAL A 76 -15.79 -0.25 4.66
C VAL A 76 -15.76 -1.55 5.44
N LYS A 77 -16.46 -2.58 4.96
CA LYS A 77 -16.37 -3.93 5.52
C LYS A 77 -15.10 -4.64 5.06
N PRO A 78 -14.54 -5.54 5.89
CA PRO A 78 -13.52 -6.47 5.43
C PRO A 78 -13.99 -7.23 4.18
N HIS A 79 -13.06 -7.57 3.29
CA HIS A 79 -13.33 -8.30 2.07
C HIS A 79 -14.04 -9.63 2.36
N ASP A 80 -15.19 -9.87 1.74
CA ASP A 80 -15.90 -11.15 1.79
C ASP A 80 -16.08 -11.75 0.38
N GLU A 81 -16.89 -12.79 0.25
CA GLU A 81 -17.16 -13.47 -1.03
C GLU A 81 -17.80 -12.56 -2.10
N TRP A 82 -18.36 -11.41 -1.69
CA TRP A 82 -19.00 -10.43 -2.55
C TRP A 82 -18.09 -9.24 -2.90
N GLY A 83 -16.83 -9.29 -2.50
CA GLY A 83 -15.82 -8.26 -2.73
C GLY A 83 -15.79 -7.19 -1.64
N ILE A 84 -15.36 -5.97 -1.99
CA ILE A 84 -15.36 -4.85 -1.02
C ILE A 84 -16.70 -4.15 -1.04
N GLN A 85 -17.26 -4.06 0.16
CA GLN A 85 -18.53 -3.42 0.42
C GLN A 85 -18.34 -2.28 1.41
N TYR A 86 -19.21 -1.28 1.32
CA TYR A 86 -19.42 -0.34 2.41
C TYR A 86 -20.81 -0.48 2.98
N TYR A 87 -20.88 -0.24 4.28
CA TYR A 87 -22.09 -0.29 5.06
C TYR A 87 -22.51 1.14 5.37
N ARG A 88 -23.81 1.43 5.26
CA ARG A 88 -24.43 2.70 5.67
C ARG A 88 -25.42 2.43 6.79
N THR A 89 -25.41 3.23 7.84
CA THR A 89 -26.41 3.20 8.94
C THR A 89 -26.61 4.58 9.52
N ILE A 90 -27.73 4.82 10.21
CA ILE A 90 -27.99 6.06 10.96
C ILE A 90 -27.68 5.93 12.46
N ASN A 91 -27.30 4.73 12.94
CA ASN A 91 -26.92 4.48 14.33
C ASN A 91 -26.00 3.26 14.45
N PHE A 92 -24.71 3.47 14.78
CA PHE A 92 -23.78 2.36 15.00
C PHE A 92 -24.10 1.51 16.23
N HIS A 93 -24.76 2.05 17.26
CA HIS A 93 -25.12 1.31 18.46
C HIS A 93 -26.27 0.32 18.21
N GLU A 94 -27.28 0.76 17.45
CA GLU A 94 -28.53 0.01 17.24
C GLU A 94 -28.64 -0.63 15.86
N ASN A 95 -27.74 -0.29 14.93
CA ASN A 95 -27.75 -0.75 13.54
C ASN A 95 -29.03 -0.39 12.77
N MET A 96 -29.48 0.86 12.90
CA MET A 96 -30.73 1.33 12.28
C MET A 96 -30.54 1.71 10.81
N ASP A 97 -31.58 1.48 10.00
CA ASP A 97 -31.63 1.77 8.54
C ASP A 97 -30.37 1.31 7.79
N ALA A 98 -29.92 0.10 8.13
CA ALA A 98 -28.62 -0.35 7.72
C ALA A 98 -28.67 -1.00 6.32
N VAL A 99 -27.84 -0.49 5.41
CA VAL A 99 -27.78 -0.94 4.01
C VAL A 99 -26.34 -1.19 3.61
N THR A 100 -26.11 -2.28 2.87
CA THR A 100 -24.82 -2.63 2.30
C THR A 100 -24.77 -2.26 0.82
N TYR A 101 -23.66 -1.69 0.38
CA TYR A 101 -23.38 -1.33 -1.00
C TYR A 101 -22.03 -1.89 -1.43
N SER A 102 -21.88 -2.20 -2.71
CA SER A 102 -20.59 -2.59 -3.29
C SER A 102 -19.84 -1.36 -3.80
N PHE A 103 -18.51 -1.39 -3.72
CA PHE A 103 -17.69 -0.45 -4.49
C PHE A 103 -17.61 -0.88 -5.95
N HIS A 104 -17.67 0.08 -6.86
CA HIS A 104 -17.33 -0.17 -8.24
C HIS A 104 -15.84 -0.54 -8.34
N PRO A 105 -15.44 -1.57 -9.11
CA PRO A 105 -14.04 -2.01 -9.21
C PRO A 105 -13.05 -0.88 -9.54
N ASP A 106 -13.46 0.09 -10.35
CA ASP A 106 -12.63 1.25 -10.71
C ASP A 106 -12.33 2.20 -9.54
N VAL A 107 -13.14 2.15 -8.48
CA VAL A 107 -12.94 2.94 -7.25
C VAL A 107 -12.13 2.16 -6.23
N VAL A 108 -12.23 0.82 -6.25
CA VAL A 108 -11.55 -0.05 -5.28
C VAL A 108 -10.05 0.20 -5.26
N ASN A 109 -9.40 0.40 -6.42
CA ASN A 109 -7.94 0.63 -6.53
C ASN A 109 -7.41 1.78 -5.67
N PHE A 110 -8.25 2.74 -5.29
CA PHE A 110 -7.87 3.95 -4.56
C PHE A 110 -8.10 3.84 -3.05
N LEU A 111 -8.78 2.77 -2.61
CA LEU A 111 -8.90 2.49 -1.19
C LEU A 111 -7.55 1.98 -0.66
N PRO A 112 -7.21 2.24 0.61
CA PRO A 112 -6.07 1.59 1.25
C PRO A 112 -6.20 0.06 1.11
N GLY A 113 -5.21 -0.57 0.49
CA GLY A 113 -5.22 -2.02 0.19
C GLY A 113 -6.02 -2.42 -1.05
N GLY A 114 -6.62 -1.46 -1.75
CA GLY A 114 -7.48 -1.68 -2.91
C GLY A 114 -6.81 -2.41 -4.08
N LEU A 115 -5.54 -2.08 -4.35
CA LEU A 115 -4.76 -2.77 -5.39
C LEU A 115 -4.55 -4.25 -5.06
N ALA A 116 -4.50 -4.62 -3.77
CA ALA A 116 -4.37 -6.03 -3.39
C ALA A 116 -5.60 -6.85 -3.78
N ILE A 117 -6.74 -6.20 -4.01
CA ILE A 117 -8.02 -6.84 -4.29
C ILE A 117 -8.19 -7.04 -5.79
N THR A 118 -7.83 -6.03 -6.58
CA THR A 118 -7.97 -6.08 -8.04
C THR A 118 -6.76 -6.71 -8.74
N GLN A 119 -5.55 -6.57 -8.18
CA GLN A 119 -4.31 -7.10 -8.74
C GLN A 119 -3.72 -8.25 -7.93
N GLY A 120 -4.10 -8.41 -6.66
CA GLY A 120 -3.50 -9.36 -5.71
C GLY A 120 -2.49 -8.69 -4.78
N SER A 121 -2.26 -9.29 -3.60
CA SER A 121 -1.35 -8.75 -2.58
C SER A 121 0.04 -8.42 -3.11
N ALA A 122 0.65 -7.41 -2.50
CA ALA A 122 2.03 -7.05 -2.76
C ALA A 122 2.98 -8.18 -2.37
N PHE A 123 3.98 -8.40 -3.22
CA PHE A 123 5.08 -9.30 -2.96
C PHE A 123 6.40 -8.62 -3.24
N GLY A 124 7.45 -9.18 -2.64
CA GLY A 124 8.83 -8.87 -2.98
C GLY A 124 9.61 -10.16 -3.06
N THR A 125 10.39 -10.31 -4.13
CA THR A 125 11.11 -11.55 -4.42
C THR A 125 12.46 -11.27 -5.06
N TRP A 126 13.39 -12.20 -4.86
CA TRP A 126 14.65 -12.23 -5.57
C TRP A 126 14.52 -13.10 -6.83
N GLU A 127 14.84 -12.53 -7.98
CA GLU A 127 14.85 -13.23 -9.26
C GLU A 127 16.30 -13.47 -9.71
N ALA A 128 16.61 -14.71 -10.10
CA ALA A 128 17.93 -15.05 -10.63
C ALA A 128 18.06 -14.51 -12.06
N ILE A 129 18.76 -13.39 -12.21
CA ILE A 129 18.99 -12.76 -13.52
C ILE A 129 20.18 -13.38 -14.26
N LYS A 130 21.09 -14.04 -13.54
CA LYS A 130 22.24 -14.73 -14.13
C LYS A 130 22.75 -15.87 -13.25
N THR A 131 23.28 -16.89 -13.91
CA THR A 131 24.09 -17.94 -13.28
C THR A 131 25.41 -18.05 -14.02
N ILE A 132 26.50 -18.14 -13.27
CA ILE A 132 27.85 -18.30 -13.77
C ILE A 132 28.41 -19.59 -13.17
N SER A 133 28.94 -20.48 -13.99
CA SER A 133 29.58 -21.72 -13.53
C SER A 133 31.01 -21.80 -14.03
N ASN A 134 31.89 -22.35 -13.19
CA ASN A 134 33.21 -22.83 -13.61
C ASN A 134 33.23 -24.35 -13.58
N ASP A 135 32.87 -24.97 -14.69
CA ASP A 135 32.86 -26.43 -14.79
C ASP A 135 34.26 -27.01 -15.06
N SER A 136 35.31 -26.19 -15.11
CA SER A 136 36.69 -26.61 -15.34
C SER A 136 37.39 -27.07 -14.06
N ASN A 137 38.66 -27.49 -14.21
CA ASN A 137 39.53 -27.88 -13.09
C ASN A 137 40.53 -26.76 -12.71
N THR A 138 40.42 -25.58 -13.32
CA THR A 138 41.29 -24.42 -13.06
C THR A 138 40.45 -23.19 -12.71
N PRO A 139 40.97 -22.25 -11.91
CA PRO A 139 40.27 -20.99 -11.66
C PRO A 139 40.03 -20.24 -12.97
N ILE A 140 38.87 -19.61 -13.11
CA ILE A 140 38.56 -18.74 -14.24
C ILE A 140 38.29 -17.32 -13.75
N THR A 141 38.84 -16.34 -14.45
CA THR A 141 38.47 -14.93 -14.26
C THR A 141 37.38 -14.58 -15.26
N TRP A 142 36.23 -14.17 -14.74
CA TRP A 142 35.08 -13.75 -15.53
C TRP A 142 34.99 -12.24 -15.48
N ASN A 143 35.13 -11.61 -16.65
CA ASN A 143 34.99 -10.17 -16.85
C ASN A 143 33.93 -9.95 -17.93
N LYS A 144 32.67 -9.77 -17.54
CA LYS A 144 31.60 -9.43 -18.49
C LYS A 144 30.63 -8.43 -17.90
N LYS A 145 29.82 -7.89 -18.79
CA LYS A 145 28.67 -7.08 -18.44
C LYS A 145 27.51 -7.95 -18.01
N ILE A 146 26.85 -7.53 -16.95
CA ILE A 146 25.56 -8.05 -16.50
C ILE A 146 24.53 -6.98 -16.83
N THR A 147 23.44 -7.41 -17.46
CA THR A 147 22.29 -6.54 -17.72
C THR A 147 21.26 -6.80 -16.63
N ARG A 148 20.81 -5.74 -15.97
CA ARG A 148 19.72 -5.75 -15.00
C ARG A 148 18.64 -4.77 -15.43
N LYS A 149 17.39 -5.04 -15.08
CA LYS A 149 16.29 -4.13 -15.37
C LYS A 149 16.05 -3.23 -14.17
N VAL A 150 16.00 -1.92 -14.31
CA VAL A 150 15.73 -1.00 -13.19
C VAL A 150 14.62 -0.05 -13.58
N GLY A 151 13.64 0.13 -12.70
CA GLY A 151 12.53 1.05 -12.90
C GLY A 151 11.15 0.41 -12.77
N TYR A 152 10.13 1.18 -13.16
CA TYR A 152 8.72 0.86 -13.03
C TYR A 152 8.11 0.36 -14.35
N ALA A 153 7.36 -0.74 -14.29
CA ALA A 153 6.70 -1.34 -15.43
C ALA A 153 5.35 -0.66 -15.73
N LYS A 154 5.41 0.58 -16.23
CA LYS A 154 4.24 1.47 -16.37
C LYS A 154 3.14 0.90 -17.25
N GLU A 155 3.50 0.29 -18.38
CA GLU A 155 2.53 -0.31 -19.30
C GLU A 155 1.67 -1.38 -18.63
N LYS A 156 2.27 -2.20 -17.74
CA LYS A 156 1.55 -3.27 -17.02
C LYS A 156 0.51 -2.74 -16.03
N MET A 157 0.62 -1.46 -15.67
CA MET A 157 -0.19 -0.79 -14.66
C MET A 157 -1.13 0.26 -15.27
N SER A 158 -0.97 0.58 -16.56
CA SER A 158 -1.75 1.58 -17.31
C SER A 158 -3.27 1.38 -17.26
N SER A 159 -3.75 0.16 -17.04
CA SER A 159 -5.19 -0.13 -16.92
C SER A 159 -5.83 0.43 -15.64
N ILE A 160 -5.04 0.76 -14.62
CA ILE A 160 -5.56 1.30 -13.35
C ILE A 160 -6.15 2.70 -13.54
N GLU A 161 -5.57 3.51 -14.43
CA GLU A 161 -6.02 4.86 -14.76
C GLU A 161 -7.07 4.90 -15.89
N HIS A 162 -7.33 3.79 -16.61
CA HIS A 162 -8.05 3.80 -17.89
C HIS A 162 -9.47 4.40 -17.83
N ASN A 163 -10.19 4.20 -16.73
CA ASN A 163 -11.57 4.66 -16.56
C ASN A 163 -11.69 6.06 -15.92
N TRP A 164 -10.57 6.74 -15.68
CA TRP A 164 -10.54 8.04 -15.02
C TRP A 164 -10.13 9.15 -15.99
N SER A 165 -11.06 10.05 -16.28
CA SER A 165 -10.79 11.31 -16.98
C SER A 165 -10.40 12.40 -15.97
N MET A 166 -9.17 12.33 -15.45
CA MET A 166 -8.68 13.46 -14.66
C MET A 166 -8.46 14.66 -15.59
N SER A 167 -8.96 15.85 -15.21
CA SER A 167 -8.62 17.09 -15.92
C SER A 167 -7.14 17.39 -15.68
N ILE A 168 -6.32 16.98 -16.65
CA ILE A 168 -4.86 17.07 -16.62
C ILE A 168 -4.46 18.55 -16.64
N SER A 169 -3.83 19.01 -15.57
CA SER A 169 -3.05 20.25 -15.63
C SER A 169 -1.75 19.99 -16.40
N VAL A 170 -1.14 21.04 -16.97
CA VAL A 170 0.01 20.96 -17.91
C VAL A 170 1.22 20.19 -17.35
N SER A 171 1.30 19.94 -16.05
CA SER A 171 2.41 19.24 -15.37
C SER A 171 2.18 17.76 -15.10
N TYR A 172 0.99 17.19 -15.34
CA TYR A 172 0.73 15.78 -15.04
C TYR A 172 1.21 14.85 -16.16
N GLN A 173 2.08 13.90 -15.82
CA GLN A 173 2.48 12.82 -16.71
C GLN A 173 1.54 11.62 -16.47
N SER A 174 0.91 11.12 -17.53
CA SER A 174 0.11 9.87 -17.51
C SER A 174 0.86 8.78 -16.75
N GLY A 175 0.20 8.04 -15.85
CA GLY A 175 0.80 6.99 -15.00
C GLY A 175 1.38 7.46 -13.66
N ALA A 176 1.49 8.77 -13.40
CA ALA A 176 1.99 9.29 -12.11
C ALA A 176 1.03 8.99 -10.94
N LEU A 177 -0.28 8.95 -11.18
CA LEU A 177 -1.25 8.54 -10.16
C LEU A 177 -1.09 7.06 -9.82
N THR A 178 -0.96 6.21 -10.84
CA THR A 178 -0.76 4.77 -10.65
C THR A 178 0.54 4.48 -9.92
N GLU A 179 1.62 5.21 -10.24
CA GLU A 179 2.88 5.18 -9.50
C GLU A 179 2.64 5.50 -8.01
N ALA A 180 1.95 6.60 -7.70
CA ALA A 180 1.68 7.01 -6.32
C ALA A 180 0.87 5.95 -5.55
N ILE A 181 -0.16 5.37 -6.19
CA ILE A 181 -0.98 4.31 -5.57
C ILE A 181 -0.15 3.05 -5.35
N ALA A 182 0.70 2.65 -6.31
CA ALA A 182 1.56 1.49 -6.17
C ALA A 182 2.60 1.68 -5.04
N LYS A 183 3.23 2.87 -4.96
CA LYS A 183 4.11 3.26 -3.84
C LYS A 183 3.40 3.09 -2.50
N TYR A 184 2.20 3.64 -2.40
CA TYR A 184 1.40 3.55 -1.18
C TYR A 184 1.01 2.10 -0.86
N GLN A 185 0.61 1.31 -1.85
CA GLN A 185 0.30 -0.11 -1.64
C GLN A 185 1.50 -0.91 -1.10
N PHE A 186 2.73 -0.62 -1.56
CA PHE A 186 3.93 -1.28 -1.04
C PHE A 186 4.27 -0.88 0.40
N SER A 187 3.95 0.34 0.81
CA SER A 187 4.20 0.83 2.17
C SER A 187 3.17 0.33 3.19
N LEU A 188 1.98 -0.09 2.75
CA LEU A 188 0.96 -0.68 3.63
C LEU A 188 1.42 -2.00 4.24
N THR A 189 0.86 -2.34 5.41
CA THR A 189 1.09 -3.63 6.06
C THR A 189 0.43 -4.79 5.32
N ALA A 190 0.82 -6.02 5.65
CA ALA A 190 0.22 -7.23 5.07
C ALA A 190 -1.30 -7.35 5.35
N GLN A 191 -1.81 -6.72 6.41
CA GLN A 191 -3.25 -6.66 6.70
C GLN A 191 -4.05 -6.02 5.56
N TYR A 192 -3.46 -5.04 4.87
CA TYR A 192 -4.04 -4.37 3.71
C TYR A 192 -3.47 -4.92 2.39
N GLY A 193 -2.87 -6.12 2.41
CA GLY A 193 -2.22 -6.73 1.26
C GLY A 193 -0.98 -5.97 0.78
N GLY A 194 -0.35 -5.14 1.62
CA GLY A 194 0.92 -4.47 1.33
C GLY A 194 2.14 -5.28 1.79
N LYS A 195 3.33 -4.66 1.71
CA LYS A 195 4.61 -5.30 2.06
C LYS A 195 5.38 -4.61 3.18
N SER A 196 4.91 -3.44 3.63
CA SER A 196 5.51 -2.61 4.67
C SER A 196 6.95 -2.19 4.36
N VAL A 197 7.23 -1.85 3.11
CA VAL A 197 8.56 -1.43 2.64
C VAL A 197 8.54 -0.01 2.08
N SER A 198 9.63 0.71 2.27
CA SER A 198 9.88 2.00 1.64
C SER A 198 10.52 1.81 0.27
N THR A 199 10.02 2.54 -0.72
CA THR A 199 10.51 2.53 -2.11
C THR A 199 11.04 3.90 -2.55
N GLU A 200 11.29 4.80 -1.59
CA GLU A 200 11.74 6.18 -1.85
C GLU A 200 13.11 6.25 -2.54
N GLN A 201 13.94 5.22 -2.35
CA GLN A 201 15.28 5.14 -2.93
C GLN A 201 15.30 4.41 -4.29
N GLU A 202 14.14 3.89 -4.72
CA GLU A 202 14.00 3.15 -5.96
C GLU A 202 13.65 4.07 -7.13
N ASN A 203 14.00 3.64 -8.34
CA ASN A 203 13.68 4.37 -9.54
C ASN A 203 12.25 4.05 -10.00
N TRP A 204 11.42 5.08 -10.13
CA TRP A 204 10.04 4.96 -10.60
C TRP A 204 9.83 5.46 -12.03
N SER A 205 10.91 5.82 -12.74
CA SER A 205 10.84 6.03 -14.19
C SER A 205 10.51 4.73 -14.92
N GLU A 206 10.14 4.82 -16.20
CA GLU A 206 9.95 3.65 -17.05
C GLU A 206 11.14 2.69 -16.93
N ALA A 207 10.84 1.39 -16.83
CA ALA A 207 11.86 0.38 -16.61
C ALA A 207 12.81 0.27 -17.81
N THR A 208 14.10 0.41 -17.55
CA THR A 208 15.17 0.34 -18.54
C THR A 208 16.20 -0.73 -18.18
N ASP A 209 16.86 -1.28 -19.18
CA ASP A 209 18.01 -2.16 -18.98
C ASP A 209 19.25 -1.34 -18.67
N MET A 210 19.95 -1.69 -17.59
CA MET A 210 21.22 -1.11 -17.18
C MET A 210 22.31 -2.17 -17.21
N GLU A 211 23.46 -1.81 -17.79
CA GLU A 211 24.64 -2.67 -17.83
C GLU A 211 25.61 -2.31 -16.70
N GLU A 212 26.10 -3.33 -16.00
CA GLU A 212 27.16 -3.20 -15.00
C GLU A 212 28.30 -4.16 -15.34
N SER A 213 29.53 -3.67 -15.29
CA SER A 213 30.71 -4.52 -15.53
C SER A 213 31.11 -5.20 -14.24
N VAL A 214 31.14 -6.54 -14.25
CA VAL A 214 31.54 -7.31 -13.07
C VAL A 214 32.75 -8.17 -13.41
N SER A 215 33.71 -8.13 -12.49
CA SER A 215 34.92 -8.93 -12.50
C SER A 215 34.90 -9.85 -11.29
N LEU A 216 34.89 -11.17 -11.52
CA LEU A 216 34.96 -12.16 -10.45
C LEU A 216 35.85 -13.34 -10.84
N THR A 217 36.48 -13.96 -9.86
CA THR A 217 37.27 -15.18 -10.06
C THR A 217 36.53 -16.35 -9.44
N LEU A 218 36.20 -17.37 -10.24
CA LEU A 218 35.56 -18.60 -9.76
C LEU A 218 36.60 -19.71 -9.63
N GLN A 219 36.60 -20.40 -8.51
CA GLN A 219 37.39 -21.62 -8.32
C GLN A 219 36.80 -22.77 -9.13
N PRO A 220 37.57 -23.85 -9.35
CA PRO A 220 37.07 -25.04 -10.03
C PRO A 220 35.76 -25.56 -9.40
N LYS A 221 34.79 -25.90 -10.25
CA LYS A 221 33.48 -26.46 -9.88
C LYS A 221 32.56 -25.52 -9.09
N GLU A 222 32.88 -24.24 -8.98
CA GLU A 222 32.00 -23.26 -8.33
C GLU A 222 30.90 -22.75 -9.27
N LYS A 223 29.79 -22.35 -8.65
CA LYS A 223 28.69 -21.63 -9.30
C LYS A 223 28.33 -20.41 -8.49
N ILE A 224 28.04 -19.32 -9.19
CA ILE A 224 27.56 -18.07 -8.60
C ILE A 224 26.24 -17.70 -9.28
N TYR A 225 25.27 -17.35 -8.45
CA TYR A 225 23.96 -16.86 -8.79
C TYR A 225 23.91 -15.37 -8.51
N ILE A 226 23.35 -14.65 -9.47
CA ILE A 226 23.17 -13.21 -9.42
C ILE A 226 21.68 -12.97 -9.35
N TRP A 227 21.26 -12.45 -8.20
CA TRP A 227 19.87 -12.20 -7.85
C TRP A 227 19.58 -10.72 -7.91
N GLN A 228 18.41 -10.35 -8.43
CA GLN A 228 17.90 -9.00 -8.39
C GLN A 228 16.57 -8.97 -7.62
N TYR A 229 16.42 -8.00 -6.73
CA TYR A 229 15.16 -7.83 -6.00
C TYR A 229 14.13 -7.11 -6.84
N GLN A 230 12.87 -7.55 -6.76
CA GLN A 230 11.75 -6.89 -7.41
C GLN A 230 10.50 -6.91 -6.53
N LEU A 231 9.68 -5.88 -6.67
CA LEU A 231 8.36 -5.80 -6.07
C LEU A 231 7.28 -6.00 -7.14
N GLY A 232 6.15 -6.54 -6.71
CA GLY A 232 5.02 -6.78 -7.59
C GLY A 232 3.69 -6.90 -6.85
N LEU A 233 2.62 -6.98 -7.62
CA LEU A 233 1.24 -7.13 -7.14
C LEU A 233 0.66 -8.41 -7.74
N GLY A 234 0.15 -9.28 -6.87
CA GLY A 234 -0.35 -10.61 -7.21
C GLY A 234 0.71 -11.46 -7.91
N LYS A 235 0.63 -11.55 -9.24
CA LYS A 235 1.58 -12.32 -10.07
C LYS A 235 2.44 -11.45 -10.99
N LYS A 236 2.26 -10.12 -10.95
CA LYS A 236 2.94 -9.20 -11.85
C LYS A 236 4.07 -8.49 -11.12
N SER A 237 5.30 -8.59 -11.63
CA SER A 237 6.40 -7.70 -11.22
C SER A 237 6.16 -6.30 -11.79
N VAL A 238 6.27 -5.32 -10.91
CA VAL A 238 5.88 -3.92 -11.14
C VAL A 238 7.05 -2.96 -10.97
N LEU A 239 7.93 -3.20 -9.99
CA LEU A 239 9.10 -2.38 -9.74
C LEU A 239 10.34 -3.27 -9.68
N PHE A 240 11.30 -3.00 -10.55
CA PHE A 240 12.58 -3.70 -10.58
C PHE A 240 13.60 -2.88 -9.78
N CYS A 241 13.97 -3.39 -8.60
CA CYS A 241 14.75 -2.64 -7.63
C CYS A 241 16.24 -2.62 -8.00
N ARG A 242 16.96 -1.65 -7.44
CA ARG A 242 18.38 -1.44 -7.71
C ARG A 242 19.30 -2.48 -7.04
N ASP A 243 18.83 -3.22 -6.05
CA ASP A 243 19.67 -4.11 -5.25
C ASP A 243 19.94 -5.44 -5.96
N MET A 244 21.20 -5.86 -5.91
CA MET A 244 21.66 -7.15 -6.42
C MET A 244 22.40 -7.93 -5.35
N LYS A 245 22.35 -9.26 -5.46
CA LYS A 245 23.12 -10.17 -4.61
C LYS A 245 23.84 -11.22 -5.42
N PHE A 246 25.07 -11.49 -5.01
CA PHE A 246 25.95 -12.49 -5.59
C PHE A 246 26.21 -13.53 -4.51
N ASN A 247 25.86 -14.79 -4.76
CA ASN A 247 26.14 -15.90 -3.85
C ASN A 247 26.23 -17.22 -4.61
N ASP A 248 26.68 -18.27 -3.94
CA ASP A 248 26.80 -19.63 -4.46
C ASP A 248 25.55 -20.50 -4.19
N ASN A 249 24.56 -19.94 -3.49
CA ASN A 249 23.34 -20.64 -3.14
C ASN A 249 22.35 -20.64 -4.32
N PRO A 250 21.89 -21.81 -4.78
CA PRO A 250 20.87 -21.89 -5.84
C PRO A 250 19.49 -21.38 -5.39
N ASN A 251 19.27 -21.23 -4.08
CA ASN A 251 18.02 -20.69 -3.54
C ASN A 251 18.06 -19.16 -3.44
N PRO A 252 16.92 -18.48 -3.67
CA PRO A 252 16.86 -17.03 -3.55
C PRO A 252 17.25 -16.56 -2.14
N PRO A 253 17.91 -15.40 -2.00
CA PRO A 253 18.13 -14.77 -0.70
C PRO A 253 16.81 -14.56 0.05
N THR A 254 16.85 -14.60 1.38
CA THR A 254 15.66 -14.45 2.23
C THR A 254 15.47 -13.03 2.76
N GLU A 255 16.54 -12.22 2.81
CA GLU A 255 16.45 -10.86 3.32
C GLU A 255 15.75 -9.93 2.33
N VAL A 256 15.04 -8.95 2.86
CA VAL A 256 14.45 -7.86 2.08
C VAL A 256 15.45 -6.70 2.09
N PRO A 257 15.94 -6.23 0.93
CA PRO A 257 16.97 -5.19 0.88
C PRO A 257 16.41 -3.78 1.12
N LEU A 258 15.08 -3.64 1.08
CA LEU A 258 14.39 -2.37 1.29
C LEU A 258 14.16 -2.08 2.78
N LEU A 259 14.23 -0.80 3.14
CA LEU A 259 13.90 -0.35 4.48
C LEU A 259 12.41 -0.59 4.79
N PRO A 260 12.04 -0.79 6.06
CA PRO A 260 10.64 -0.75 6.48
C PRO A 260 10.01 0.60 6.10
N SER A 261 8.72 0.59 5.76
CA SER A 261 7.94 1.83 5.72
C SER A 261 7.81 2.38 7.14
N ASN A 262 8.06 3.67 7.32
CA ASN A 262 7.75 4.33 8.59
C ASN A 262 6.23 4.30 8.78
N GLN A 263 5.77 3.84 9.94
CA GLN A 263 4.36 3.93 10.36
C GLN A 263 3.96 5.37 10.67
#